data_AF-A0A183H3E6-F1
#
_entry.id   AF-A0A183H3E6-F1
#
_cell.length_a   1.000
_cell.length_b   1.000
_cell.length_c   1.000
_cell.angle_alpha   90.00
_cell.angle_beta   90.00
_cell.angle_gamma   90.00
#
_symmetry.space_group_name_H-M   'P 1'
#
loop_
_entity.id
_entity.type
_entity.pdbx_description
1 polymer ?
#
loop_
_entity_poly.entity_id
_entity_poly.type
_entity_poly.pdbx_seq_one_letter_code
_entity_poly.pdbx_strand_id
1 'polypeptide(L)'
;FFFAVHCKYSEVSVRLGRNENHSVPICPSSVSNRYEKLKQNIIKCEGLVCNRCRCNVEMGYKLSNDTDQAECVLICPKTGIS
;
A
#
# COMPACT_ATOMS: atom_id res chain seq x y z
N PHE A 1 -17.32 1.30 -21.07
CA PHE A 1 -16.46 0.16 -20.68
C PHE A 1 -15.73 0.50 -19.39
N PHE A 2 -16.26 0.09 -18.25
CA PHE A 2 -15.54 0.14 -16.98
C PHE A 2 -14.83 -1.21 -16.82
N PHE A 3 -13.52 -1.27 -17.04
CA PHE A 3 -12.75 -2.47 -16.68
C PHE A 3 -12.79 -2.59 -15.16
N ALA A 4 -13.51 -3.59 -14.65
CA ALA A 4 -13.52 -3.91 -13.24
C ALA A 4 -12.10 -4.39 -12.88
N VAL A 5 -11.36 -3.56 -12.15
CA VAL A 5 -10.04 -3.94 -11.67
C VAL A 5 -10.22 -5.06 -10.65
N HIS A 6 -9.84 -6.29 -11.01
CA HIS A 6 -9.81 -7.40 -10.08
C HIS A 6 -8.57 -7.27 -9.20
N CYS A 7 -8.77 -6.83 -7.95
CA CYS A 7 -7.72 -6.76 -6.95
C CYS A 7 -7.55 -8.10 -6.23
N LYS A 8 -6.36 -8.34 -5.67
CA LYS A 8 -6.15 -9.51 -4.80
C LYS A 8 -6.98 -9.38 -3.53
N TYR A 9 -7.17 -10.49 -2.80
CA TYR A 9 -7.91 -10.48 -1.53
C TYR A 9 -7.33 -9.49 -0.50
N SER A 10 -6.01 -9.31 -0.48
CA SER A 10 -5.30 -8.37 0.39
C SER A 10 -5.39 -6.90 -0.07
N GLU A 11 -6.11 -6.63 -1.15
CA GLU A 11 -6.19 -5.33 -1.81
C GLU A 11 -7.66 -4.90 -1.98
N VAL A 12 -7.85 -3.59 -2.17
CA VAL A 12 -9.13 -2.98 -2.52
C VAL A 12 -8.95 -2.06 -3.72
N SER A 13 -9.98 -1.96 -4.56
CA SER A 13 -9.99 -1.02 -5.67
C SER A 13 -10.23 0.39 -5.13
N VAL A 14 -9.18 1.21 -5.18
CA VAL A 14 -9.27 2.61 -4.79
C VAL A 14 -9.46 3.45 -6.04
N ARG A 15 -10.53 4.26 -6.03
CA ARG A 15 -10.78 5.28 -7.05
C ARG A 15 -10.24 6.61 -6.55
N LEU A 16 -9.28 7.16 -7.29
CA LEU A 16 -8.68 8.46 -7.04
C LEU A 16 -9.11 9.45 -8.12
N GLY A 17 -9.63 10.60 -7.70
CA GLY A 17 -9.84 11.77 -8.55
C GLY A 17 -8.52 12.51 -8.86
N ARG A 18 -8.61 13.52 -9.72
CA ARG A 18 -7.44 14.34 -10.11
C ARG A 18 -6.78 14.97 -8.89
N ASN A 19 -5.46 14.77 -8.76
CA ASN A 19 -4.64 15.23 -7.64
C ASN A 19 -4.99 14.62 -6.26
N GLU A 20 -5.88 13.64 -6.19
CA GLU A 20 -6.10 12.91 -4.94
C GLU A 20 -4.93 11.96 -4.66
N ASN A 21 -4.66 11.80 -3.37
CA ASN A 21 -3.60 10.95 -2.86
C ASN A 21 -4.20 9.82 -2.04
N HIS A 22 -3.64 8.62 -2.19
CA HIS A 22 -3.91 7.52 -1.28
C HIS A 22 -2.60 7.00 -0.70
N SER A 23 -2.51 6.97 0.63
CA SER A 23 -1.35 6.49 1.35
C SER A 23 -1.59 5.08 1.88
N VAL A 24 -0.61 4.20 1.68
CA VAL A 24 -0.60 2.85 2.27
C VAL A 24 0.61 2.74 3.19
N PRO A 25 0.43 2.30 4.44
CA PRO A 25 1.56 2.09 5.35
C PRO A 25 2.48 0.98 4.84
N ILE A 26 3.78 1.19 5.00
CA ILE A 26 4.84 0.24 4.69
C ILE A 26 5.35 -0.35 6.01
N CYS A 27 5.70 -1.63 5.97
CA CYS A 27 6.35 -2.31 7.07
C CYS A 27 7.70 -1.67 7.43
N PRO A 28 8.00 -1.47 8.73
CA PRO A 28 9.28 -0.92 9.14
C PRO A 28 10.41 -1.91 8.83
N SER A 29 11.47 -1.42 8.17
CA SER A 29 12.56 -2.26 7.64
C SER A 29 13.51 -2.83 8.69
N SER A 30 13.48 -2.30 9.93
CA SER A 30 14.33 -2.74 11.02
C SER A 30 13.73 -2.39 12.38
N VAL A 31 14.20 -3.08 13.41
CA VAL A 31 13.70 -3.12 14.80
C VAL A 31 13.86 -1.78 15.55
N SER A 32 13.96 -0.64 14.85
CA SER A 32 14.20 0.65 15.49
C SER A 32 12.91 1.28 16.03
N ASN A 33 12.68 1.02 17.32
CA ASN A 33 12.13 1.92 18.33
C ASN A 33 10.93 2.82 17.99
N ARG A 34 9.77 2.39 18.49
CA ARG A 34 8.73 3.11 19.26
C ARG A 34 8.09 4.41 18.73
N TYR A 35 8.65 5.17 17.79
CA TYR A 35 8.07 6.43 17.32
C TYR A 35 8.43 6.84 15.88
N GLU A 36 9.08 5.96 15.10
CA GLU A 36 9.25 6.26 13.67
C GLU A 36 7.89 6.22 12.96
N LYS A 37 7.50 7.35 12.37
CA LYS A 37 6.31 7.45 11.52
C LYS A 37 6.39 6.32 10.49
N LEU A 38 5.42 5.40 10.51
CA LEU A 38 5.30 4.34 9.51
C LEU A 38 5.49 4.98 8.13
N LYS A 39 6.53 4.57 7.40
CA LYS A 39 6.77 5.06 6.04
C LYS A 39 5.51 4.78 5.23
N GLN A 40 5.03 5.76 4.45
CA GLN A 40 3.82 5.61 3.66
C GLN A 40 4.18 5.67 2.18
N ASN A 41 3.62 4.74 1.39
CA ASN A 41 3.65 4.83 -0.05
C ASN A 41 2.45 5.67 -0.49
N ILE A 42 2.72 6.90 -0.93
CA ILE A 42 1.70 7.83 -1.42
C ILE A 42 1.62 7.70 -2.93
N ILE A 43 0.44 7.38 -3.44
CA ILE A 43 0.16 7.44 -4.87
C ILE A 43 -0.74 8.62 -5.16
N LYS A 44 -0.36 9.40 -6.17
CA LYS A 44 -1.15 10.49 -6.74
C LYS A 44 -1.76 10.08 -8.08
N CYS A 45 -3.00 10.47 -8.33
CA CYS A 45 -3.58 10.37 -9.66
C CYS A 45 -3.31 11.65 -10.48
N GLU A 46 -2.59 11.51 -11.59
CA GLU A 46 -2.30 12.62 -12.51
C GLU A 46 -3.38 12.81 -13.60
N GLY A 47 -4.20 11.79 -13.84
CA GLY A 47 -5.33 11.84 -14.77
C GLY A 47 -6.61 12.41 -14.14
N LEU A 48 -7.73 12.33 -14.89
CA LEU A 48 -9.05 12.74 -14.37
C LEU A 48 -9.56 11.79 -13.28
N VAL A 49 -9.38 10.48 -13.50
CA VAL A 49 -9.74 9.41 -12.56
C VAL A 49 -8.75 8.25 -12.73
N CYS A 50 -8.24 7.71 -11.63
CA CYS A 50 -7.40 6.52 -11.60
C CYS A 50 -8.06 5.46 -10.72
N ASN A 51 -8.19 4.24 -11.24
CA ASN A 51 -8.55 3.07 -10.44
C ASN A 51 -7.28 2.25 -10.24
N ARG A 52 -6.88 2.00 -8.98
CA ARG A 52 -5.71 1.19 -8.65
C ARG A 52 -6.02 0.25 -7.49
N CYS A 53 -5.46 -0.95 -7.53
CA CYS A 53 -5.46 -1.82 -6.36
C CYS A 53 -4.45 -1.32 -5.34
N ARG A 54 -4.89 -1.21 -4.09
CA ARG A 54 -4.06 -0.79 -2.95
C ARG A 54 -4.34 -1.74 -1.79
N CYS A 55 -3.37 -1.91 -0.88
CA CYS A 55 -3.57 -2.78 0.27
C CYS A 55 -4.81 -2.37 1.06
N ASN A 56 -5.60 -3.35 1.48
CA ASN A 56 -6.79 -3.09 2.28
C ASN A 56 -6.38 -2.75 3.72
N VAL A 57 -6.14 -1.46 3.97
CA VAL A 57 -5.70 -0.94 5.27
C VAL A 57 -6.77 -1.14 6.35
N GLU A 58 -8.05 -1.14 6.00
CA GLU A 58 -9.17 -1.40 6.93
C GLU A 58 -9.14 -2.82 7.47
N MET A 59 -8.69 -3.78 6.66
CA MET A 59 -8.44 -5.16 7.07
C MET A 59 -7.07 -5.36 7.74
N GLY A 60 -6.28 -4.29 7.88
CA GLY A 60 -4.96 -4.32 8.53
C GLY A 60 -3.79 -4.65 7.60
N TYR A 61 -4.00 -4.75 6.28
CA TYR A 61 -2.91 -5.00 5.33
C TYR A 61 -2.01 -3.78 5.14
N LYS A 62 -0.73 -4.04 4.94
CA LYS A 62 0.34 -3.05 4.75
C LYS A 62 1.27 -3.51 3.62
N LEU A 63 2.06 -2.60 3.05
CA LEU A 63 3.10 -2.99 2.09
C LEU A 63 4.26 -3.68 2.80
N SER A 64 4.74 -4.79 2.25
CA SER A 64 5.82 -5.59 2.82
C SER A 64 7.16 -4.85 2.86
N ASN A 65 7.40 -3.92 1.93
CA ASN A 65 8.58 -3.06 1.85
C ASN A 65 8.28 -1.80 0.99
N ASP A 66 9.28 -1.00 0.69
CA ASP A 66 9.17 0.27 -0.05
C ASP A 66 9.52 0.17 -1.54
N THR A 67 9.57 -1.05 -2.10
CA THR A 67 9.86 -1.29 -3.52
C THR A 67 8.58 -1.31 -4.36
N ASP A 68 8.72 -1.14 -5.68
CA ASP A 68 7.58 -1.22 -6.63
C ASP A 68 6.97 -2.63 -6.72
N GLN A 69 7.67 -3.66 -6.23
CA GLN A 69 7.21 -5.05 -6.18
C GLN A 69 6.65 -5.44 -4.80
N ALA A 70 6.45 -4.48 -3.89
CA ALA A 70 5.95 -4.72 -2.56
C ALA A 70 4.57 -5.41 -2.58
N GLU A 71 4.39 -6.40 -1.71
CA GLU A 71 3.13 -7.13 -1.56
C GLU A 71 2.34 -6.63 -0.35
N CYS A 72 1.03 -6.79 -0.38
CA CYS A 72 0.16 -6.50 0.76
C CYS A 72 0.16 -7.65 1.77
N VAL A 73 0.70 -7.41 2.97
CA VAL A 73 0.85 -8.38 4.05
C VAL A 73 0.15 -7.92 5.33
N LEU A 74 -0.40 -8.86 6.10
CA LEU A 74 -0.96 -8.58 7.45
C LEU A 74 0.15 -8.47 8.51
N ILE A 75 1.21 -9.26 8.35
CA ILE A 75 2.33 -9.35 9.28
C ILE A 75 3.59 -8.92 8.54
N CYS A 76 4.31 -7.94 9.09
CA CYS A 76 5.53 -7.46 8.49
C CYS A 76 6.60 -8.55 8.49
N PRO A 77 7.24 -8.82 7.33
CA PRO A 77 8.34 -9.76 7.30
C PRO A 77 9.43 -9.22 8.23
N LYS A 78 9.83 -10.02 9.21
CA LYS A 78 11.03 -9.71 10.00
C LYS A 78 12.18 -9.84 9.01
N THR A 79 12.99 -8.80 8.87
CA THR A 79 14.28 -8.87 8.19
C THR A 79 15.15 -9.88 8.96
N GLY A 80 14.96 -11.16 8.64
CA GLY A 80 15.85 -12.23 9.02
C GLY A 80 17.07 -12.09 8.15
N ILE A 81 18.17 -11.69 8.78
CA ILE A 81 19.53 -11.96 8.32
C ILE A 81 19.52 -13.38 7.73
N SER A 82 19.74 -13.49 6.41
CA SER A 82 20.20 -14.72 5.77
C SER A 82 21.71 -14.68 5.74
#